data_AF-L2GLD6-F1
#
_entry.id   AF-L2GLD6-F1
#
_cell.length_a   1.000
_cell.length_b   1.000
_cell.length_c   1.000
_cell.angle_alpha   90.00
_cell.angle_beta   90.00
_cell.angle_gamma   90.00
#
_symmetry.space_group_name_H-M   'P 1'
#
loop_
_entity.id
_entity.type
_entity.pdbx_description
1 polymer ?
#
loop_
_entity_poly.entity_id
_entity_poly.type
_entity_poly.pdbx_seq_one_letter_code
_entity_poly.pdbx_strand_id
1 'polypeptide(L)'
;MNFIHFYGHKKTTEGILDNIKSISSSPKALLENLYSLNIFSSCTPVKNKVCLSESPNSIKMKLSSKSRNNGTAMSKNIIVNFPNVFGGGEFFNLNFQSYKDATVEIGKPLFVNNSIAHTTNHCK
;
A
#
# COMPACT_ATOMS: atom_id res chain seq x y z
N MET A 1 -14.63 -21.88 -6.44
CA MET A 1 -14.81 -21.46 -5.04
C MET A 1 -16.25 -21.03 -4.83
N ASN A 2 -16.84 -21.29 -3.66
CA ASN A 2 -18.07 -20.62 -3.25
C ASN A 2 -17.91 -19.09 -3.38
N PHE A 3 -19.01 -18.38 -3.67
CA PHE A 3 -19.00 -16.93 -3.82
C PHE A 3 -18.52 -16.26 -2.52
N ILE A 4 -17.24 -15.89 -2.48
CA ILE A 4 -16.69 -15.02 -1.45
C ILE A 4 -17.08 -13.59 -1.82
N HIS A 5 -17.79 -12.92 -0.90
CA HIS A 5 -18.14 -11.50 -1.03
C HIS A 5 -17.19 -10.63 -0.20
N PHE A 6 -16.79 -9.49 -0.75
CA PHE A 6 -16.01 -8.50 -0.02
C PHE A 6 -16.94 -7.45 0.62
N TYR A 7 -16.51 -6.89 1.74
CA TYR A 7 -17.18 -5.76 2.37
C TYR A 7 -16.20 -4.95 3.22
N GLY A 8 -16.57 -3.72 3.59
CA GLY A 8 -15.73 -2.83 4.42
C GLY A 8 -14.73 -1.98 3.64
N HIS A 9 -14.49 -2.29 2.36
CA HIS A 9 -13.74 -1.42 1.45
C HIS A 9 -14.60 -0.21 1.04
N LYS A 10 -13.97 0.97 0.93
CA LYS A 10 -14.66 2.23 0.54
C LYS A 10 -14.09 2.79 -0.76
N LYS A 11 -12.77 2.78 -0.90
CA LYS A 11 -12.06 3.33 -2.06
C LYS A 11 -11.73 2.25 -3.09
N THR A 12 -11.43 1.05 -2.63
CA THR A 12 -11.00 -0.06 -3.46
C THR A 12 -12.15 -0.52 -4.33
N THR A 13 -11.90 -0.58 -5.63
CA THR A 13 -12.92 -0.91 -6.64
C THR A 13 -13.23 -2.41 -6.64
N GLU A 14 -14.45 -2.80 -6.99
CA GLU A 14 -14.79 -4.22 -7.14
C GLU A 14 -13.95 -4.90 -8.22
N GLY A 15 -13.61 -4.19 -9.30
CA GLY A 15 -12.80 -4.74 -10.39
C GLY A 15 -11.44 -5.27 -9.94
N ILE A 16 -10.76 -4.58 -9.00
CA ILE A 16 -9.48 -5.08 -8.48
C ILE A 16 -9.69 -6.30 -7.57
N LEU A 17 -10.77 -6.31 -6.78
CA LEU A 17 -11.10 -7.42 -5.89
C LEU A 17 -11.48 -8.69 -6.68
N ASP A 18 -12.20 -8.51 -7.79
CA ASP A 18 -12.54 -9.59 -8.73
C ASP A 18 -11.29 -10.14 -9.43
N ASN A 19 -10.33 -9.29 -9.80
CA ASN A 19 -9.05 -9.73 -10.34
C ASN A 19 -8.25 -10.54 -9.33
N ILE A 20 -8.19 -10.10 -8.06
CA ILE A 20 -7.51 -10.86 -7.00
C ILE A 20 -8.19 -12.21 -6.81
N LYS A 21 -9.52 -12.23 -6.80
CA LYS A 21 -10.30 -13.46 -6.66
C LYS A 21 -10.07 -14.41 -7.82
N SER A 22 -9.97 -13.93 -9.05
CA SER A 22 -9.77 -14.77 -10.24
C SER A 22 -8.41 -15.46 -10.27
N ILE A 23 -7.36 -14.81 -9.73
CA ILE A 23 -6.02 -15.41 -9.61
C ILE A 23 -5.85 -16.27 -8.34
N SER A 24 -6.81 -16.29 -7.44
CA SER A 24 -6.66 -16.99 -6.16
C SER A 24 -7.23 -18.41 -6.23
N SER A 25 -6.37 -19.41 -6.06
CA SER A 25 -6.74 -20.83 -6.17
C SER A 25 -7.39 -21.42 -4.90
N SER A 26 -7.12 -20.83 -3.74
CA SER A 26 -7.68 -21.22 -2.43
C SER A 26 -8.08 -19.99 -1.60
N PRO A 27 -8.97 -20.11 -0.60
CA PRO A 27 -9.24 -19.00 0.33
C PRO A 27 -8.00 -18.50 1.05
N LYS A 28 -7.02 -19.38 1.29
CA LYS A 28 -5.71 -19.02 1.85
C LYS A 28 -4.92 -18.14 0.86
N ALA A 29 -4.81 -18.57 -0.40
CA ALA A 29 -4.15 -17.80 -1.46
C ALA A 29 -4.84 -16.45 -1.69
N LEU A 30 -6.17 -16.39 -1.56
CA LEU A 30 -6.91 -15.13 -1.61
C LEU A 30 -6.46 -14.15 -0.52
N LEU A 31 -6.37 -14.61 0.72
CA LEU A 31 -5.90 -13.77 1.82
C LEU A 31 -4.45 -13.34 1.61
N GLU A 32 -3.56 -14.26 1.19
CA GLU A 32 -2.17 -13.95 0.87
C GLU A 32 -2.05 -12.89 -0.23
N ASN A 33 -2.84 -12.99 -1.29
CA ASN A 33 -2.88 -12.00 -2.37
C ASN A 33 -3.43 -10.65 -1.88
N LEU A 34 -4.50 -10.65 -1.08
CA LEU A 34 -5.03 -9.41 -0.49
C LEU A 34 -3.99 -8.71 0.40
N TYR A 35 -3.25 -9.47 1.22
CA TYR A 35 -2.16 -8.91 2.04
C TYR A 35 -1.00 -8.39 1.17
N SER A 36 -0.65 -9.11 0.10
CA SER A 36 0.45 -8.73 -0.81
C SER A 36 0.19 -7.44 -1.57
N LEU A 37 -1.08 -7.03 -1.70
CA LEU A 37 -1.44 -5.75 -2.30
C LEU A 37 -1.00 -4.55 -1.45
N ASN A 38 -0.72 -4.73 -0.15
CA ASN A 38 -0.28 -3.69 0.80
C ASN A 38 -1.22 -2.47 0.92
N ILE A 39 -2.47 -2.59 0.49
CA ILE A 39 -3.48 -1.52 0.60
C ILE A 39 -4.49 -1.71 1.72
N PHE A 40 -4.46 -2.87 2.38
CA PHE A 40 -5.34 -3.20 3.50
C PHE A 40 -4.55 -3.26 4.80
N SER A 41 -5.11 -2.66 5.85
CA SER A 41 -4.62 -2.77 7.22
C SER A 41 -5.04 -4.08 7.88
N SER A 42 -6.16 -4.68 7.43
CA SER A 42 -6.57 -6.03 7.82
C SER A 42 -7.49 -6.68 6.79
N CYS A 43 -7.42 -8.01 6.71
CA CYS A 43 -8.30 -8.87 5.90
C CYS A 43 -8.85 -9.99 6.78
N THR A 44 -10.10 -9.87 7.24
CA THR A 44 -10.70 -10.80 8.21
C THR A 44 -11.76 -11.68 7.53
N PRO A 45 -11.54 -13.00 7.42
CA PRO A 45 -12.56 -13.91 6.89
C PRO A 45 -13.74 -14.08 7.87
N VAL A 46 -14.96 -13.99 7.35
CA VAL A 46 -16.22 -14.13 8.10
C VAL A 46 -17.19 -15.00 7.29
N LYS A 47 -17.27 -16.30 7.63
CA LYS A 47 -18.07 -17.30 6.90
C LYS A 47 -17.73 -17.29 5.39
N ASN A 48 -18.66 -16.83 4.55
CA ASN A 48 -18.52 -16.73 3.09
C ASN A 48 -18.16 -15.30 2.63
N LYS A 49 -17.63 -14.47 3.53
CA LYS A 49 -17.26 -13.08 3.25
C LYS A 49 -15.86 -12.79 3.77
N VAL A 50 -15.24 -11.74 3.22
CA VAL A 50 -13.99 -11.18 3.75
C VAL A 50 -14.23 -9.70 4.06
N CYS A 51 -14.03 -9.34 5.33
CA CYS A 51 -14.01 -7.96 5.79
C CYS A 51 -12.66 -7.36 5.44
N LEU A 52 -12.66 -6.24 4.72
CA LEU A 52 -11.47 -5.50 4.34
C LEU A 52 -11.44 -4.17 5.10
N SER A 53 -10.30 -3.87 5.73
CA SER A 53 -10.02 -2.56 6.29
C SER A 53 -8.92 -1.91 5.48
N GLU A 54 -9.19 -0.77 4.84
CA GLU A 54 -8.22 -0.08 4.00
C GLU A 54 -7.13 0.60 4.84
N SER A 55 -5.89 0.57 4.35
CA SER A 55 -4.79 1.32 4.93
C SER A 55 -5.03 2.83 4.73
N PRO A 56 -4.90 3.65 5.78
CA PRO A 56 -5.15 5.08 5.65
C PRO A 56 -4.03 5.76 4.86
N ASN A 57 -4.39 6.82 4.14
CA ASN A 57 -3.44 7.80 3.63
C ASN A 57 -2.71 8.43 4.82
N SER A 58 -1.41 8.65 4.72
CA SER A 58 -0.65 9.25 5.82
C SER A 58 0.35 10.29 5.34
N ILE A 59 0.45 11.37 6.12
CA ILE A 59 1.49 12.39 6.01
C ILE A 59 2.15 12.46 7.38
N LYS A 60 3.46 12.24 7.44
CA LYS A 60 4.25 12.24 8.68
C LYS A 60 5.38 13.23 8.53
N MET A 61 5.48 14.18 9.46
CA MET A 61 6.63 15.06 9.58
C MET A 61 7.47 14.63 10.78
N LYS A 62 8.78 14.44 10.58
CA LYS A 62 9.74 14.15 11.63
C LYS A 62 10.77 15.27 11.69
N LEU A 63 11.00 15.81 12.87
CA LEU A 63 12.10 16.73 13.13
C LEU A 63 13.11 16.02 14.02
N SER A 64 14.38 16.09 13.66
CA SER A 64 15.47 15.60 14.50
C SER A 64 16.59 16.61 14.50
N SER A 65 16.98 17.08 15.68
CA SER A 65 18.24 17.78 15.89
C SER A 65 19.36 16.73 15.91
N LYS A 66 20.29 16.82 14.96
CA LYS A 66 21.57 16.12 15.07
C LYS A 66 22.65 17.16 15.34
N SER A 67 23.30 17.05 16.49
CA SER A 67 24.54 17.81 16.74
C SER A 67 25.58 17.30 15.75
N ARG A 68 25.99 18.16 14.80
CA ARG A 68 27.24 17.96 14.04
C ARG A 68 28.28 18.80 14.77
N ASN A 69 29.48 18.24 14.96
CA ASN A 69 30.62 18.98 15.52
C ASN A 69 30.70 20.37 14.86
N ASN A 70 30.49 21.42 15.66
CA ASN A 70 30.44 22.86 15.31
C ASN A 70 29.12 23.48 14.80
N GLY A 71 27.96 22.82 14.95
CA GLY A 71 26.66 23.47 14.78
C GLY A 71 25.46 22.51 14.84
N THR A 72 24.37 22.93 15.46
CA THR A 72 23.10 22.17 15.49
C THR A 72 22.43 22.21 14.12
N ALA A 73 22.58 21.13 13.34
CA ALA A 73 21.84 20.97 12.08
C ALA A 73 20.48 20.32 12.35
N MET A 74 19.39 21.04 12.08
CA MET A 74 18.04 20.50 12.19
C MET A 74 17.68 19.74 10.91
N SER A 75 17.49 18.42 11.01
CA SER A 75 17.00 17.58 9.93
C SER A 75 15.47 17.53 9.99
N LYS A 76 14.81 17.92 8.91
CA LYS A 76 13.36 17.79 8.69
C LYS A 76 13.13 16.66 7.70
N ASN A 77 12.19 15.75 8.00
CA ASN A 77 11.76 14.71 7.08
C ASN A 77 10.24 14.75 6.92
N ILE A 78 9.76 14.77 5.68
CA ILE A 78 8.34 14.65 5.32
C ILE A 78 8.15 13.34 4.58
N ILE A 79 7.27 12.48 5.10
CA ILE A 79 6.90 11.19 4.51
C ILE A 79 5.42 11.25 4.16
N VAL A 80 5.08 11.10 2.88
CA VAL A 80 3.72 10.94 2.38
C VAL A 80 3.56 9.52 1.85
N ASN A 81 2.50 8.83 2.24
CA ASN A 81 2.16 7.50 1.75
C ASN A 81 0.65 7.45 1.44
N PHE A 82 0.34 7.22 0.17
CA PHE A 82 -1.00 6.95 -0.33
C PHE A 82 -1.00 5.54 -0.93
N PRO A 83 -1.47 4.53 -0.17
CA PRO A 83 -1.37 3.13 -0.58
C PRO A 83 -2.34 2.75 -1.70
N ASN A 84 -3.46 3.47 -1.86
CA ASN A 84 -4.44 3.22 -2.92
C ASN A 84 -5.03 4.55 -3.42
N VAL A 85 -4.35 5.19 -4.37
CA VAL A 85 -4.66 6.54 -4.84
C VAL A 85 -5.98 6.57 -5.61
N PHE A 86 -6.19 5.61 -6.51
CA PHE A 86 -7.33 5.60 -7.44
C PHE A 86 -8.30 4.43 -7.22
N GLY A 87 -8.09 3.61 -6.19
CA GLY A 87 -8.93 2.46 -5.90
C GLY A 87 -8.50 1.15 -6.59
N GLY A 88 -7.51 1.20 -7.49
CA GLY A 88 -6.97 0.05 -8.24
C GLY A 88 -5.71 -0.58 -7.65
N GLY A 89 -5.27 -0.12 -6.47
CA GLY A 89 -4.02 -0.56 -5.83
C GLY A 89 -2.80 0.25 -6.25
N GLU A 90 -2.97 1.30 -7.06
CA GLU A 90 -1.89 2.24 -7.37
C GLU A 90 -1.47 3.00 -6.13
N PHE A 91 -0.16 3.09 -5.91
CA PHE A 91 0.40 3.72 -4.72
C PHE A 91 1.32 4.89 -5.07
N PHE A 92 1.42 5.82 -4.13
CA PHE A 92 2.30 6.97 -4.19
C PHE A 92 3.00 7.14 -2.85
N ASN A 93 4.33 7.05 -2.84
CA ASN A 93 5.16 7.37 -1.69
C ASN A 93 6.11 8.52 -2.03
N LEU A 94 6.19 9.50 -1.13
CA LEU A 94 7.18 10.57 -1.17
C LEU A 94 7.90 10.58 0.17
N ASN A 95 9.23 10.61 0.12
CA ASN A 95 10.06 10.82 1.29
C ASN A 95 11.06 11.93 0.98
N PHE A 96 10.90 13.06 1.66
CA PHE A 96 11.72 14.25 1.50
C PHE A 96 12.50 14.49 2.78
N GLN A 97 13.82 14.41 2.73
CA GLN A 97 14.69 14.73 3.85
C GLN A 97 15.50 15.99 3.54
N SER A 98 15.45 16.98 4.44
CA SER A 98 16.27 18.20 4.33
C SER A 98 17.75 17.84 4.16
N TYR A 99 18.43 18.50 3.21
CA TYR A 99 19.84 18.30 2.88
C TYR A 99 20.18 16.91 2.29
N LYS A 100 19.17 16.16 1.83
CA LYS A 100 19.33 14.94 1.05
C LYS A 100 18.36 14.95 -0.14
N ASP A 101 18.56 14.01 -1.04
CA ASP A 101 17.67 13.80 -2.18
C ASP A 101 16.27 13.41 -1.71
N ALA A 102 15.27 13.85 -2.48
CA ALA A 102 13.90 13.38 -2.35
C ALA A 102 13.76 12.04 -3.06
N THR A 103 12.97 11.13 -2.51
CA THR A 103 12.61 9.90 -3.19
C THR A 103 11.12 9.90 -3.47
N VAL A 104 10.76 9.77 -4.75
CA VAL A 104 9.38 9.55 -5.18
C VAL A 104 9.26 8.13 -5.71
N GLU A 105 8.26 7.43 -5.20
CA GLU A 105 7.91 6.08 -5.62
C GLU A 105 6.46 6.08 -6.06
N ILE A 106 6.23 5.68 -7.31
CA ILE A 106 4.89 5.51 -7.87
C ILE A 106 4.84 4.12 -8.47
N GLY A 107 3.76 3.41 -8.20
CA GLY A 107 3.62 2.06 -8.69
C GLY A 107 2.18 1.59 -8.76
N LYS A 108 2.04 0.41 -9.36
CA LYS A 108 0.76 -0.29 -9.50
C LYS A 108 0.97 -1.80 -9.39
N PRO A 109 -0.06 -2.54 -8.96
CA PRO A 109 0.00 -4.00 -8.91
C PRO A 109 0.07 -4.59 -10.32
N LEU A 110 0.81 -5.70 -10.43
CA LEU A 110 0.79 -6.61 -11.55
C LEU A 110 0.24 -7.95 -11.08
N PHE A 111 -0.78 -8.44 -11.77
CA PHE A 111 -1.37 -9.74 -11.51
C PHE A 111 -0.65 -10.78 -12.37
N VAL A 112 0.12 -11.67 -11.73
CA VAL A 112 0.94 -12.68 -12.41
C VAL A 112 0.63 -14.05 -11.84
N ASN A 113 0.06 -14.94 -12.66
CA ASN A 113 -0.18 -16.37 -12.39
C ASN A 113 -0.20 -16.76 -10.90
N ASN A 114 -1.33 -16.48 -10.24
CA ASN A 114 -1.63 -16.75 -8.83
C ASN A 114 -0.98 -15.85 -7.78
N SER A 115 -0.31 -14.77 -8.17
CA SER A 115 0.37 -13.85 -7.26
C SER A 115 0.27 -12.39 -7.71
N ILE A 116 0.56 -11.47 -6.79
CA ILE A 116 0.64 -10.03 -7.05
C ILE A 116 2.08 -9.57 -6.92
N ALA A 117 2.61 -8.95 -7.96
CA ALA A 117 3.87 -8.21 -7.93
C ALA A 117 3.58 -6.70 -7.99
N HIS A 118 4.59 -5.87 -7.70
CA HIS A 118 4.48 -4.41 -7.84
C HIS A 118 5.44 -3.93 -8.92
N THR A 119 4.96 -3.05 -9.80
CA THR A 119 5.84 -2.24 -10.65
C THR A 119 6.12 -0.94 -9.94
N THR A 120 7.40 -0.61 -9.83
CA THR A 120 7.84 0.60 -9.14
C THR A 120 8.70 1.43 -10.08
N ASN A 121 8.34 2.70 -10.24
CA ASN A 121 9.23 3.69 -10.83
C ASN A 121 9.87 4.52 -9.70
N HIS A 122 11.20 4.58 -9.70
CA HIS A 122 11.96 5.43 -8.79
C HIS A 122 12.43 6.66 -9.54
N CYS A 123 11.94 7.83 -9.12
CA CYS A 123 12.52 9.10 -9.52
C CYS A 123 13.43 9.58 -8.39
N LYS A 124 14.70 9.84 -8.73
CA LYS A 124 15.70 10.51 -7.88
C LYS A 124 15.92 11.90 -8.42
#